data_AF-A0A0A7V236-F1
#
_entry.id   AF-A0A0A7V236-F1
#
_cell.length_a   1.000
_cell.length_b   1.000
_cell.length_c   1.000
_cell.angle_alpha   90.00
_cell.angle_beta   90.00
_cell.angle_gamma   90.00
#
_symmetry.space_group_name_H-M   'P 1'
#
loop_
_entity.id
_entity.type
_entity.pdbx_description
1 polymer ?
#
loop_
_entity_poly.entity_id
_entity_poly.type
_entity_poly.pdbx_seq_one_letter_code
_entity_poly.pdbx_strand_id
1 'polypeptide(L)' 'MSEKLYKIISRVFNVDYNKINDETSPENLEEWDSFNFYVLLDEIENEFNIKFDLDETLDIKKIGDLKNILTKRGGKIE' A
#
# COMPACT_ATOMS: atom_id res chain seq x y z
N MET A 1 11.10 -6.19 -2.81
CA MET A 1 10.13 -5.40 -2.01
C MET A 1 8.77 -5.29 -2.68
N SER A 2 8.70 -4.96 -3.97
CA SER A 2 7.45 -4.70 -4.68
C SER A 2 6.45 -5.87 -4.63
N GLU A 3 6.91 -7.12 -4.80
CA GLU A 3 6.01 -8.29 -4.78
C GLU A 3 5.31 -8.52 -3.44
N LYS A 4 5.98 -8.23 -2.30
CA LYS A 4 5.36 -8.35 -0.98
C LYS A 4 4.24 -7.32 -0.81
N LEU A 5 4.51 -6.07 -1.17
CA LEU A 5 3.53 -4.99 -1.12
C LEU A 5 2.28 -5.35 -1.94
N TYR A 6 2.45 -5.73 -3.21
CA TYR A 6 1.33 -6.11 -4.07
C TYR A 6 0.57 -7.35 -3.57
N LYS A 7 1.23 -8.31 -2.93
CA LYS A 7 0.56 -9.45 -2.29
C LYS A 7 -0.32 -9.02 -1.11
N ILE A 8 0.15 -8.10 -0.27
CA ILE A 8 -0.66 -7.55 0.83
C ILE A 8 -1.87 -6.83 0.26
N ILE A 9 -1.66 -5.95 -0.73
CA ILE A 9 -2.74 -5.20 -1.38
C ILE A 9 -3.78 -6.15 -2.00
N SER A 10 -3.33 -7.18 -2.73
CA SER A 10 -4.19 -8.22 -3.32
C SER A 10 -5.01 -8.95 -2.27
N ARG A 11 -4.42 -9.25 -1.10
CA ARG A 11 -5.10 -9.92 0.01
C ARG A 11 -6.12 -9.03 0.71
N VAL A 12 -5.74 -7.78 0.99
CA VAL A 12 -6.60 -6.82 1.72
C VAL A 12 -7.79 -6.40 0.87
N PHE A 13 -7.56 -6.07 -0.40
CA PHE A 13 -8.63 -5.70 -1.33
C PHE A 13 -9.28 -6.90 -2.00
N ASN A 14 -8.86 -8.13 -1.67
CA ASN A 14 -9.40 -9.37 -2.25
C ASN A 14 -9.48 -9.34 -3.79
N VAL A 15 -8.48 -8.76 -4.44
CA VAL A 15 -8.38 -8.64 -5.91
C VAL A 15 -7.17 -9.38 -6.43
N ASP A 16 -7.20 -9.73 -7.71
CA ASP A 16 -6.10 -10.43 -8.37
C ASP A 16 -4.84 -9.55 -8.39
N TYR A 17 -3.70 -10.14 -8.03
CA TYR A 17 -2.39 -9.48 -8.06
C TYR A 17 -2.10 -8.80 -9.40
N ASN A 18 -2.53 -9.40 -10.52
CA ASN A 18 -2.29 -8.86 -11.86
C ASN A 18 -3.12 -7.61 -12.18
N LYS A 19 -4.13 -7.29 -11.37
CA LYS A 19 -4.96 -6.08 -11.52
C LYS A 19 -4.40 -4.88 -10.76
N ILE A 20 -3.40 -5.09 -9.90
CA ILE A 20 -2.81 -4.03 -9.08
C ILE A 20 -1.53 -3.56 -9.74
N ASN A 21 -1.36 -2.25 -9.83
CA ASN A 21 -0.16 -1.60 -10.33
C ASN A 21 0.09 -0.28 -9.57
N ASP A 22 1.16 0.42 -9.91
CA ASP A 22 1.55 1.67 -9.24
C ASP A 22 0.52 2.82 -9.42
N GLU A 23 -0.35 2.74 -10.43
CA GLU A 23 -1.43 3.70 -10.70
C GLU A 23 -2.76 3.31 -10.04
N THR A 24 -2.87 2.12 -9.44
CA THR A 24 -4.05 1.71 -8.69
C THR A 24 -4.33 2.70 -7.55
N SER A 25 -5.56 3.17 -7.45
CA SER A 25 -6.04 4.24 -6.57
C SER A 25 -7.50 3.96 -6.16
N PRO A 26 -8.03 4.60 -5.12
CA PRO A 26 -9.44 4.44 -4.74
C PRO A 26 -10.43 4.87 -5.84
N GLU A 27 -9.99 5.67 -6.82
CA GLU A 27 -10.83 6.05 -7.97
C GLU A 27 -10.98 4.93 -9.00
N ASN A 28 -10.02 4.01 -9.09
CA ASN A 28 -10.01 2.91 -10.07
C ASN A 28 -10.18 1.52 -9.44
N LEU A 29 -10.15 1.43 -8.12
CA LEU A 29 -10.34 0.20 -7.36
C LEU A 29 -11.44 0.40 -6.31
N GLU A 30 -12.64 -0.10 -6.60
CA GLU A 30 -13.82 0.01 -5.72
C GLU A 30 -13.60 -0.59 -4.33
N GLU A 31 -12.81 -1.67 -4.25
CA GLU A 31 -12.45 -2.33 -2.99
C GLU A 31 -11.57 -1.46 -2.08
N TRP A 32 -10.95 -0.41 -2.61
CA TRP A 32 -10.15 0.53 -1.84
C TRP A 32 -11.05 1.60 -1.22
N ASP A 33 -11.78 1.21 -0.18
CA ASP A 33 -12.51 2.11 0.72
C ASP A 33 -11.64 2.54 1.93
N SER A 34 -12.11 3.55 2.68
CA SER A 34 -11.50 4.02 3.93
C SER A 34 -11.19 2.88 4.92
N PHE A 35 -12.07 1.88 5.04
CA PHE A 35 -11.83 0.75 5.95
C PHE A 35 -10.71 -0.16 5.45
N ASN A 36 -10.77 -0.60 4.20
CA ASN A 36 -9.73 -1.47 3.64
C ASN A 36 -8.39 -0.74 3.50
N PHE A 37 -8.39 0.57 3.30
CA PHE A 37 -7.19 1.39 3.34
C PHE A 37 -6.53 1.34 4.72
N TYR A 38 -7.30 1.45 5.81
CA TYR A 38 -6.77 1.33 7.16
C TYR A 38 -6.18 -0.06 7.43
N VAL A 39 -6.88 -1.13 7.02
CA VAL A 39 -6.38 -2.51 7.13
C VAL A 39 -5.10 -2.70 6.32
N LEU A 40 -5.02 -2.09 5.12
CA LEU A 40 -3.82 -2.13 4.29
C LEU A 40 -2.63 -1.49 5.00
N LEU A 41 -2.82 -0.32 5.61
CA LEU A 41 -1.78 0.36 6.36
C LEU A 41 -1.30 -0.52 7.52
N ASP A 42 -2.21 -1.09 8.33
CA ASP A 42 -1.86 -1.95 9.46
C ASP A 42 -1.07 -3.21 9.04
N GLU A 43 -1.49 -3.90 7.97
CA GLU A 43 -0.75 -5.07 7.46
C GLU A 43 0.65 -4.69 6.96
N ILE A 44 0.80 -3.52 6.32
CA ILE A 44 2.09 -3.01 5.86
C ILE A 44 2.97 -2.61 7.05
N GLU A 45 2.43 -1.92 8.06
CA GLU A 45 3.12 -1.56 9.29
C GLU A 45 3.68 -2.81 9.99
N ASN A 46 2.87 -3.87 10.09
CA ASN A 46 3.26 -5.14 10.69
C ASN A 46 4.31 -5.90 9.85
N GLU A 47 4.14 -6.00 8.52
CA GLU A 47 5.09 -6.73 7.66
C GLU A 47 6.45 -6.03 7.57
N PHE A 48 6.47 -4.71 7.43
CA PHE A 48 7.71 -3.94 7.24
C PHE A 48 8.26 -3.38 8.56
N ASN A 49 7.58 -3.64 9.68
CA ASN A 49 7.90 -3.10 11.00
C ASN A 49 8.05 -1.56 10.99
N ILE A 50 7.20 -0.88 10.22
CA ILE A 50 7.15 0.59 10.15
C ILE A 50 5.88 1.11 10.82
N LYS A 51 5.81 2.42 11.02
CA LYS A 51 4.54 3.10 11.33
C LYS A 51 4.35 4.24 10.36
N PHE A 52 3.14 4.44 9.85
CA PHE A 52 2.79 5.59 9.04
C PHE A 52 2.37 6.75 9.95
N ASP A 53 2.83 7.94 9.60
CA ASP A 53 2.34 9.17 10.23
C ASP A 53 1.06 9.64 9.54
N LEU A 54 0.19 10.33 10.28
CA LEU A 54 -1.07 10.86 9.75
C LEU A 54 -0.86 11.69 8.47
N ASP A 55 0.18 12.52 8.43
CA ASP A 55 0.55 13.32 7.25
C ASP A 55 0.88 12.45 6.03
N GLU A 56 1.59 11.34 6.21
CA GLU A 56 1.89 10.41 5.12
C GLU A 56 0.65 9.68 4.64
N THR A 57 -0.25 9.29 5.56
CA THR A 57 -1.50 8.62 5.17
C THR A 57 -2.38 9.50 4.30
N LEU A 58 -2.31 10.83 4.50
CA LEU A 58 -3.02 11.82 3.69
C LEU A 58 -2.37 12.04 2.31
N ASP A 59 -1.08 11.77 2.17
CA ASP A 59 -0.34 11.90 0.91
C ASP A 59 -0.50 10.67 0.00
N ILE A 60 -0.93 9.53 0.56
CA ILE A 60 -1.17 8.30 -0.19
C ILE A 60 -2.44 8.43 -1.04
N LYS A 61 -2.26 8.53 -2.36
CA LYS A 61 -3.38 8.57 -3.34
C LYS A 61 -3.41 7.35 -4.23
N LYS A 62 -2.28 6.67 -4.39
CA LYS A 62 -2.14 5.45 -5.19
C LYS A 62 -1.07 4.53 -4.62
N ILE A 63 -1.03 3.28 -5.09
CA ILE A 63 -0.05 2.29 -4.67
C ILE A 63 1.39 2.77 -4.88
N GLY A 64 1.65 3.57 -5.93
CA GLY A 64 2.95 4.17 -6.16
C GLY A 64 3.44 5.07 -5.01
N ASP A 65 2.52 5.78 -4.33
CA ASP A 65 2.87 6.63 -3.19
C ASP A 65 3.28 5.78 -1.98
N LEU A 66 2.50 4.73 -1.68
CA LEU A 66 2.84 3.72 -0.66
C LEU A 66 4.23 3.14 -0.90
N LYS A 67 4.50 2.69 -2.12
CA LYS A 67 5.80 2.14 -2.53
C LYS A 67 6.94 3.14 -2.34
N ASN A 68 6.70 4.42 -2.65
CA ASN A 68 7.70 5.47 -2.47
C ASN A 68 7.99 5.74 -0.99
N ILE A 69 6.95 5.80 -0.14
CA ILE A 69 7.10 5.97 1.31
C ILE A 69 7.88 4.78 1.90
N LEU A 70 7.51 3.56 1.54
CA LEU A 70 8.21 2.34 1.95
C LEU A 70 9.68 2.34 1.52
N THR A 71 9.96 2.80 0.30
CA THR A 71 11.34 2.90 -0.20
C THR A 71 12.15 3.94 0.57
N LYS A 72 11.54 5.08 0.93
CA LYS A 72 12.16 6.13 1.72
C LYS A 72 12.43 5.70 3.17
N ARG A 73 11.47 5.00 3.80
CA ARG A 73 11.57 4.55 5.20
C ARG A 73 12.40 3.28 5.37
N GLY A 74 12.28 2.34 4.44
CA GLY A 74 12.88 1.00 4.51
C GLY A 74 14.29 0.86 3.94
N GLY A 75 14.93 1.96 3.53
CA GLY A 75 16.38 2.06 3.29
C GLY A 75 17.05 0.90 2.53
N LYS A 76 17.21 1.10 1.22
CA LYS A 76 17.92 0.30 0.20
C LYS A 76 17.06 -0.66 -0.62
N ILE A 77 16.74 -0.17 -1.82
CA ILE A 77 16.55 -0.97 -3.02
C ILE A 77 17.92 -1.57 -3.34
N GLU A 78 18.12 -2.85 -3.05
CA GLU A 78 19.11 -3.67 -3.76
C GLU A 78 18.36 -4.57 -4.75
#